data_AF-A0A9D4YU76-F1
#
_entry.id   AF-A0A9D4YU76-F1
#
_cell.length_a   1.000
_cell.length_b   1.000
_cell.length_c   1.000
_cell.angle_alpha   90.00
_cell.angle_beta   90.00
_cell.angle_gamma   90.00
#
_symmetry.space_group_name_H-M   'P 1'
#
loop_
_entity.id
_entity.type
_entity.pdbx_description
1 polymer ?
#
loop_
_entity_poly.entity_id
_entity_poly.type
_entity_poly.pdbx_seq_one_letter_code
_entity_poly.pdbx_strand_id
1 'polypeptide(L)'
;MARRTQRQQRRRMTTAAAGRQQQQPDPYAVLQVSRGASRRQIRAAYIERIKLLHPDVSLSGEDSTPAAAALNTAYDRLMAGFGTNSREDSDEEGEDPLDVFDLPEAEPNELFVNPFACYNVSPLQWRELQEAAKEAEAARRDPWSSLQQQGVQCSEGAFVYLSPRQLAIVCEELERAATAMDSTSLDAAAFFVSDCLGRARMANNRMPSRSGSWG
;
A
#
# COMPACT_ATOMS: atom_id res chain seq x y z
N MET A 1 26.89 -27.71 68.97
CA MET A 1 25.59 -28.34 68.65
C MET A 1 24.55 -27.25 68.45
N ALA A 2 23.89 -27.21 67.27
CA ALA A 2 22.54 -26.64 66.99
C ALA A 2 22.29 -25.13 67.32
N ARG A 3 21.55 -24.30 66.59
CA ARG A 3 20.74 -24.35 65.35
C ARG A 3 20.43 -22.88 64.98
N ARG A 4 20.62 -22.55 63.70
CA ARG A 4 19.77 -21.77 62.76
C ARG A 4 18.68 -20.79 63.24
N THR A 5 18.62 -19.67 62.48
CA THR A 5 17.45 -18.83 62.06
C THR A 5 16.79 -17.96 63.16
N GLN A 6 16.58 -16.65 63.00
CA GLN A 6 15.73 -16.02 61.97
C GLN A 6 15.94 -14.49 62.00
N ARG A 7 16.69 -13.93 61.04
CA ARG A 7 16.76 -12.47 60.78
C ARG A 7 16.05 -12.21 59.46
N GLN A 8 14.74 -12.28 59.51
CA GLN A 8 13.82 -11.96 58.42
C GLN A 8 13.64 -10.44 58.37
N GLN A 9 13.33 -9.92 57.18
CA GLN A 9 13.01 -8.52 56.87
C GLN A 9 14.20 -7.57 56.70
N ARG A 10 14.83 -7.67 55.53
CA ARG A 10 15.18 -6.50 54.71
C ARG A 10 15.69 -6.98 53.36
N ARG A 11 14.77 -7.14 52.40
CA ARG A 11 15.10 -7.08 50.97
C ARG A 11 13.83 -7.08 50.12
N ARG A 12 13.82 -6.15 49.15
CA ARG A 12 12.99 -6.10 47.93
C ARG A 12 11.60 -5.48 48.08
N MET A 13 11.58 -4.15 48.02
CA MET A 13 10.56 -3.44 47.23
C MET A 13 11.29 -2.65 46.15
N THR A 14 11.52 -3.32 45.02
CA THR A 14 11.87 -2.70 43.74
C THR A 14 10.79 -3.13 42.76
N THR A 15 9.90 -2.19 42.47
CA THR A 15 9.25 -1.94 41.18
C THR A 15 9.06 -3.15 40.26
N ALA A 16 7.85 -3.70 40.24
CA ALA A 16 7.35 -4.49 39.12
C ALA A 16 6.24 -3.70 38.42
N ALA A 17 6.60 -2.56 37.83
CA ALA A 17 5.88 -2.05 36.67
C ALA A 17 6.39 -2.85 35.46
N ALA A 18 6.05 -4.13 35.40
CA ALA A 18 6.24 -4.93 34.19
C ALA A 18 5.19 -4.42 33.20
N GLY A 19 5.64 -3.53 32.31
CA GLY A 19 4.86 -3.08 31.19
C GLY A 19 4.26 -4.29 30.49
N ARG A 20 2.94 -4.25 30.28
CA ARG A 20 2.30 -5.02 29.21
C ARG A 20 2.91 -4.51 27.89
N GLN A 21 4.08 -5.03 27.51
CA GLN A 21 4.41 -5.14 26.11
C GLN A 21 3.34 -6.05 25.53
N GLN A 22 2.32 -5.45 24.93
CA GLN A 22 1.42 -6.17 24.03
C GLN A 22 2.35 -6.91 23.07
N GLN A 23 2.41 -8.24 23.16
CA GLN A 23 3.15 -9.07 22.22
C GLN A 23 2.53 -8.77 20.86
N GLN A 24 3.22 -7.95 20.08
CA GLN A 24 2.80 -7.67 18.73
C GLN A 24 2.85 -9.00 17.97
N PRO A 25 1.78 -9.33 17.24
CA PRO A 25 1.71 -10.61 16.55
C PRO A 25 2.87 -10.70 15.54
N ASP A 26 3.45 -11.90 15.44
CA ASP A 26 4.56 -12.18 14.53
C ASP A 26 4.12 -11.88 13.09
N PRO A 27 4.75 -10.92 12.39
CA PRO A 27 4.24 -10.45 11.09
C PRO A 27 4.25 -11.57 10.03
N TYR A 28 5.20 -12.50 10.10
CA TYR A 28 5.20 -13.70 9.25
C TYR A 28 4.00 -14.61 9.49
N ALA A 29 3.59 -14.76 10.76
CA ALA A 29 2.40 -15.52 11.13
C ALA A 29 1.10 -14.80 10.71
N VAL A 30 1.08 -13.46 10.80
CA VAL A 30 -0.06 -12.64 10.36
C VAL A 30 -0.22 -12.71 8.84
N LEU A 31 0.86 -12.79 8.07
CA LEU A 31 0.83 -12.99 6.62
C LEU A 31 0.80 -14.47 6.21
N GLN A 32 0.90 -15.40 7.16
CA GLN A 32 1.02 -16.84 6.92
C GLN A 32 2.12 -17.21 5.91
N VAL A 33 3.27 -16.53 6.00
CA VAL A 33 4.45 -16.78 5.17
C VAL A 33 5.61 -17.30 6.00
N SER A 34 6.55 -18.00 5.37
CA SER A 34 7.79 -18.44 6.02
C SER A 34 8.64 -17.25 6.48
N ARG A 35 9.45 -17.42 7.53
CA ARG A 35 10.41 -16.39 7.98
C ARG A 35 11.50 -16.06 6.96
N GLY A 36 11.72 -16.95 5.99
CA GLY A 36 12.58 -16.73 4.82
C GLY A 36 11.79 -16.48 3.54
N ALA A 37 10.53 -16.07 3.64
CA ALA A 37 9.72 -15.76 2.47
C ALA A 37 10.33 -14.58 1.72
N SER A 38 10.41 -14.70 0.40
CA SER A 38 10.89 -13.62 -0.45
C SER A 38 9.91 -12.44 -0.42
N ARG A 39 10.40 -11.26 -0.82
CA ARG A 39 9.57 -10.05 -0.95
C ARG A 39 8.28 -10.31 -1.76
N ARG A 40 8.39 -11.10 -2.84
CA ARG A 40 7.26 -11.50 -3.69
C ARG A 40 6.26 -12.37 -2.94
N GLN A 41 6.72 -13.38 -2.18
CA GLN A 41 5.85 -14.25 -1.39
C GLN A 41 5.11 -13.50 -0.29
N ILE A 42 5.79 -12.56 0.38
CA ILE A 42 5.19 -11.70 1.40
C ILE A 42 4.09 -10.83 0.80
N ARG A 43 4.35 -10.25 -0.36
CA ARG A 43 3.40 -9.42 -1.10
C ARG A 43 2.22 -10.20 -1.69
N ALA A 44 2.48 -11.35 -2.31
CA ALA A 44 1.44 -12.22 -2.83
C ALA A 44 0.51 -12.68 -1.70
N ALA A 45 1.07 -13.12 -0.58
CA ALA A 45 0.29 -13.52 0.59
C ALA A 45 -0.49 -12.35 1.21
N TYR A 46 0.06 -11.13 1.22
CA TYR A 46 -0.67 -9.93 1.63
C TYR A 46 -1.91 -9.72 0.74
N ILE A 47 -1.72 -9.72 -0.58
CA ILE A 47 -2.79 -9.52 -1.56
C ILE A 47 -3.85 -10.63 -1.47
N GLU A 48 -3.44 -11.89 -1.35
CA GLU A 48 -4.38 -13.01 -1.20
C GLU A 48 -5.16 -12.94 0.10
N ARG A 49 -4.51 -12.58 1.21
CA ARG A 49 -5.17 -12.53 2.52
C ARG A 49 -6.10 -11.35 2.66
N ILE A 50 -5.72 -10.18 2.13
CA ILE A 50 -6.61 -9.02 2.14
C ILE A 50 -7.85 -9.29 1.28
N LYS A 51 -7.72 -10.06 0.18
CA LYS A 51 -8.87 -10.56 -0.61
C LYS A 51 -9.77 -11.50 0.20
N LEU A 52 -9.22 -12.36 1.06
CA LEU A 52 -10.00 -13.29 1.88
C LEU A 52 -10.71 -12.63 3.06
N LEU A 53 -10.28 -11.43 3.46
CA LEU A 53 -10.92 -10.62 4.49
C LEU A 53 -12.10 -9.78 3.95
N HIS A 54 -12.47 -9.98 2.68
CA HIS A 54 -13.59 -9.33 2.02
C HIS A 54 -14.95 -9.80 2.57
N PRO A 55 -15.89 -8.88 2.86
CA PRO A 55 -17.19 -9.22 3.45
C PRO A 55 -18.03 -10.19 2.60
N ASP A 56 -17.95 -10.15 1.26
CA ASP A 56 -18.66 -11.13 0.39
C ASP A 56 -18.04 -12.54 0.40
N VAL A 57 -16.79 -12.69 0.82
CA VAL A 57 -16.09 -14.01 0.90
C VAL A 57 -16.17 -14.55 2.32
N SER A 58 -16.11 -13.68 3.33
CA SER A 58 -16.35 -14.01 4.72
C SER A 58 -17.85 -14.14 5.00
N LEU A 59 -18.45 -15.28 4.60
CA LEU A 59 -19.84 -15.68 4.87
C LEU A 59 -20.26 -15.62 6.36
N SER A 60 -19.36 -15.30 7.28
CA SER A 60 -19.54 -15.37 8.73
C SER A 60 -20.03 -14.07 9.38
N GLY A 61 -20.15 -12.95 8.66
CA GLY A 61 -20.64 -11.68 9.23
C GLY A 61 -19.77 -11.15 10.38
N GLU A 62 -18.51 -11.60 10.45
CA GLU A 62 -17.54 -11.21 11.47
C GLU A 62 -16.80 -9.96 10.99
N ASP A 63 -16.62 -8.97 11.88
CA ASP A 63 -15.92 -7.72 11.56
C ASP A 63 -14.45 -8.01 11.23
N SER A 64 -14.11 -8.00 9.94
CA SER A 64 -12.76 -8.30 9.43
C SER A 64 -11.81 -7.10 9.52
N THR A 65 -12.30 -5.92 9.92
CA THR A 65 -11.53 -4.67 10.03
C THR A 65 -10.28 -4.81 10.92
N PRO A 66 -10.34 -5.44 12.12
CA PRO A 66 -9.17 -5.62 12.97
C PRO A 66 -8.12 -6.55 12.34
N ALA A 67 -8.57 -7.55 11.57
CA ALA A 67 -7.69 -8.48 10.88
C ALA A 67 -7.00 -7.82 9.68
N ALA A 68 -7.71 -6.98 8.93
CA ALA A 68 -7.16 -6.20 7.83
C ALA A 68 -6.10 -5.19 8.33
N ALA A 69 -6.38 -4.48 9.42
CA ALA A 69 -5.42 -3.55 10.04
C ALA A 69 -4.15 -4.26 10.54
N ALA A 70 -4.30 -5.46 11.13
CA ALA A 70 -3.16 -6.28 11.54
C ALA A 70 -2.34 -6.76 10.33
N LEU A 71 -3.01 -7.15 9.23
CA LEU A 71 -2.38 -7.58 7.99
C LEU A 71 -1.57 -6.45 7.34
N ASN A 72 -2.10 -5.23 7.27
CA ASN A 72 -1.40 -4.03 6.79
C ASN A 72 -0.14 -3.76 7.62
N THR A 73 -0.29 -3.75 8.95
CA THR A 73 0.83 -3.51 9.88
C THR A 73 1.93 -4.56 9.73
N ALA A 74 1.55 -5.83 9.51
CA ALA A 74 2.51 -6.91 9.31
C ALA A 74 3.26 -6.76 7.98
N TYR A 75 2.55 -6.41 6.90
CA TYR A 75 3.14 -6.20 5.58
C TYR A 75 4.16 -5.07 5.60
N ASP A 76 3.81 -3.91 6.15
CA ASP A 76 4.71 -2.75 6.23
C ASP A 76 6.01 -3.09 6.95
N ARG A 77 5.93 -3.85 8.04
CA ARG A 77 7.10 -4.25 8.83
C ARG A 77 8.03 -5.20 8.09
N LEU A 78 7.46 -6.18 7.40
CA LEU A 78 8.26 -7.11 6.61
C LEU A 78 8.89 -6.38 5.44
N MET A 79 8.12 -5.55 4.74
CA MET A 79 8.60 -4.77 3.60
C MET A 79 9.66 -3.73 3.97
N ALA A 80 9.61 -3.15 5.17
CA ALA A 80 10.65 -2.26 5.68
C ALA A 80 12.01 -2.97 5.88
N GLY A 81 12.02 -4.30 6.06
CA GLY A 81 13.23 -5.11 6.15
C GLY A 81 13.91 -5.33 4.79
N PHE A 82 13.17 -5.23 3.69
CA PHE A 82 13.69 -5.26 2.33
C PHE A 82 14.02 -3.83 1.92
N GLY A 83 15.27 -3.41 2.11
CA GLY A 83 15.73 -2.11 1.62
C GLY A 83 15.38 -1.92 0.15
N THR A 84 15.09 -0.68 -0.27
CA THR A 84 14.58 -0.32 -1.61
C THR A 84 15.47 -0.75 -2.79
N ASN A 85 16.65 -1.32 -2.53
CA ASN A 85 17.67 -1.67 -3.51
C ASN A 85 18.25 -3.10 -3.36
N SER A 86 17.74 -3.96 -2.47
CA SER A 86 18.32 -5.31 -2.33
C SER A 86 17.75 -6.26 -3.37
N ARG A 87 18.52 -6.44 -4.45
CA ARG A 87 18.25 -7.27 -5.63
C ARG A 87 18.67 -8.74 -5.45
N GLU A 88 18.84 -9.17 -4.20
CA GLU A 88 19.34 -10.50 -3.84
C GLU A 88 18.25 -11.26 -3.09
N ASP A 89 17.24 -11.70 -3.84
CA ASP A 89 16.52 -12.94 -3.54
C ASP A 89 16.35 -13.66 -4.88
N SER A 90 17.16 -14.70 -5.02
CA SER A 90 17.50 -15.46 -6.21
C SER A 90 16.33 -16.20 -6.86
N ASP A 91 16.25 -16.07 -8.20
CA ASP A 91 16.04 -17.13 -9.19
C ASP A 91 15.14 -18.32 -8.77
N GLU A 92 13.82 -18.15 -8.84
CA GLU A 92 12.87 -19.10 -9.45
C GLU A 92 11.43 -18.53 -9.34
N GLU A 93 10.66 -18.69 -10.41
CA GLU A 93 9.26 -18.27 -10.64
C GLU A 93 9.02 -16.79 -10.99
N GLY A 94 8.72 -16.52 -12.28
CA GLY A 94 7.90 -15.40 -12.81
C GLY A 94 8.28 -13.95 -12.45
N GLU A 95 8.24 -13.05 -13.44
CA GLU A 95 8.30 -11.59 -13.25
C GLU A 95 7.25 -11.15 -12.21
N ASP A 96 7.64 -10.49 -11.09
CA ASP A 96 6.65 -9.88 -10.18
C ASP A 96 5.91 -8.82 -11.00
N PRO A 97 4.57 -8.90 -11.15
CA PRO A 97 3.83 -7.91 -11.94
C PRO A 97 4.09 -6.46 -11.48
N LEU A 98 4.47 -6.27 -10.22
CA LEU A 98 4.78 -4.95 -9.67
C LEU A 98 6.25 -4.51 -9.87
N ASP A 99 7.12 -5.36 -10.43
CA ASP A 99 8.48 -4.96 -10.81
C ASP A 99 8.45 -3.81 -11.81
N VAL A 100 7.38 -3.67 -12.61
CA VAL A 100 7.20 -2.56 -13.53
C VAL A 100 7.17 -1.19 -12.83
N PHE A 101 6.88 -1.12 -11.53
CA PHE A 101 6.93 0.13 -10.75
C PHE A 101 8.35 0.48 -10.27
N ASP A 102 9.24 -0.51 -10.17
CA ASP A 102 10.64 -0.34 -9.76
C ASP A 102 11.58 -0.25 -10.99
N LEU A 103 11.22 -0.95 -12.07
CA LEU A 103 11.92 -1.04 -13.36
C LEU A 103 10.90 -0.84 -14.50
N PRO A 104 10.56 0.41 -14.84
CA PRO A 104 9.58 0.70 -15.88
C PRO A 104 10.06 0.19 -17.24
N GLU A 105 9.17 -0.53 -17.91
CA GLU A 105 9.42 -1.14 -19.23
C GLU A 105 9.29 -0.14 -20.39
N ALA A 106 8.65 1.00 -20.15
CA ALA A 106 8.36 2.03 -21.13
C ALA A 106 8.36 3.43 -20.48
N GLU A 107 8.42 4.46 -21.32
CA GLU A 107 8.30 5.85 -20.86
C GLU A 107 6.95 6.07 -20.14
N PRO A 108 6.94 6.85 -19.04
CA PRO A 108 5.73 7.16 -18.32
C PRO A 108 5.02 8.32 -19.02
N ASN A 109 4.15 8.00 -19.97
CA ASN A 109 3.44 8.95 -20.80
C ASN A 109 1.91 8.91 -20.63
N GLU A 110 1.40 7.99 -19.82
CA GLU A 110 -0.03 7.89 -19.53
C GLU A 110 -0.38 8.67 -18.28
N LEU A 111 -1.24 9.69 -18.43
CA LEU A 111 -1.77 10.45 -17.31
C LEU A 111 -2.65 9.55 -16.43
N PHE A 112 -2.31 9.48 -15.15
CA PHE A 112 -3.11 8.90 -14.09
C PHE A 112 -3.49 9.97 -13.06
N VAL A 113 -4.74 9.95 -12.60
CA VAL A 113 -5.20 10.79 -11.47
C VAL A 113 -5.48 9.91 -10.27
N ASN A 114 -4.70 10.08 -9.21
CA ASN A 114 -4.90 9.36 -7.96
C ASN A 114 -6.20 9.82 -7.27
N PRO A 115 -7.24 8.97 -7.22
CA PRO A 115 -8.54 9.38 -6.67
C PRO A 115 -8.49 9.63 -5.16
N PHE A 116 -7.52 9.02 -4.44
CA PHE A 116 -7.33 9.22 -3.00
C PHE A 116 -6.59 10.51 -2.65
N ALA A 117 -6.04 11.19 -3.67
CA ALA A 117 -5.38 12.48 -3.55
C ALA A 117 -6.27 13.65 -4.00
N CYS A 118 -7.54 13.37 -4.29
CA CYS A 118 -8.57 14.35 -4.63
C CYS A 118 -9.68 14.37 -3.57
N TYR A 119 -10.33 15.53 -3.49
CA TYR A 119 -11.33 15.91 -2.49
C TYR A 119 -12.58 16.44 -3.21
N ASN A 120 -13.72 16.38 -2.51
CA ASN A 120 -15.04 16.69 -3.04
C ASN A 120 -15.48 15.75 -4.19
N VAL A 121 -14.85 14.59 -4.30
CA VAL A 121 -15.19 13.50 -5.20
C VAL A 121 -14.97 12.19 -4.45
N SER A 122 -15.83 11.19 -4.67
CA SER A 122 -15.63 9.87 -4.09
C SER A 122 -14.52 9.14 -4.84
N PRO A 123 -13.60 8.42 -4.18
CA PRO A 123 -12.63 7.58 -4.86
C PRO A 123 -13.24 6.47 -5.73
N LEU A 124 -14.51 6.13 -5.50
CA LEU A 124 -15.27 5.21 -6.36
C LEU A 124 -15.58 5.80 -7.74
N GLN A 125 -15.52 7.13 -7.90
CA GLN A 125 -15.73 7.84 -9.16
C GLN A 125 -14.41 8.09 -9.90
N TRP A 126 -13.43 7.19 -9.72
CA TRP A 126 -12.10 7.35 -10.30
C TRP A 126 -12.13 7.31 -11.83
N ARG A 127 -13.11 6.62 -12.44
CA ARG A 127 -13.25 6.55 -13.90
C ARG A 127 -13.61 7.90 -14.48
N GLU A 128 -14.62 8.55 -13.92
CA GLU A 128 -15.07 9.88 -14.33
C GLU A 128 -13.96 10.92 -14.10
N LEU A 129 -13.25 10.81 -12.96
CA LEU A 129 -12.09 11.65 -12.66
C LEU A 129 -10.98 11.49 -13.72
N GLN A 130 -10.68 10.25 -14.08
CA GLN A 130 -9.65 9.90 -15.04
C GLN A 130 -10.01 10.32 -16.47
N GLU A 131 -11.27 10.13 -16.87
CA GLU A 131 -11.80 10.57 -18.16
C GLU A 131 -11.75 12.09 -18.30
N ALA A 132 -12.26 12.83 -17.31
CA ALA A 132 -12.25 14.29 -17.32
C ALA A 132 -10.83 14.87 -17.44
N ALA A 133 -9.85 14.26 -16.77
CA ALA A 133 -8.45 14.66 -16.87
C ALA A 133 -7.85 14.35 -18.26
N LYS A 134 -8.12 13.17 -18.82
CA LYS A 134 -7.66 12.80 -20.17
C LYS A 134 -8.30 13.66 -21.26
N GLU A 135 -9.58 14.02 -21.12
CA GLU A 135 -10.26 14.95 -22.02
C GLU A 135 -9.65 16.34 -21.98
N ALA A 136 -9.27 16.83 -20.79
CA ALA A 136 -8.57 18.09 -20.64
C ALA A 136 -7.21 18.06 -21.36
N GLU A 137 -6.41 17.01 -21.16
CA GLU A 137 -5.12 16.83 -21.81
C GLU A 137 -5.26 16.75 -23.34
N ALA A 138 -6.23 15.97 -23.84
CA ALA A 138 -6.53 15.87 -25.27
C ALA A 138 -6.94 17.22 -25.89
N ALA A 139 -7.64 18.05 -25.11
CA ALA A 139 -8.00 19.40 -25.49
C ALA A 139 -6.87 20.44 -25.26
N ARG A 140 -5.66 20.01 -24.87
CA ARG A 140 -4.51 20.86 -24.52
C ARG A 140 -4.82 21.87 -23.41
N ARG A 141 -5.72 21.50 -22.49
CA ARG A 141 -5.99 22.24 -21.26
C ARG A 141 -5.23 21.58 -20.12
N ASP A 142 -4.90 22.37 -19.12
CA ASP A 142 -4.35 21.86 -17.87
C ASP A 142 -5.41 20.99 -17.15
N PRO A 143 -5.14 19.69 -16.91
CA PRO A 143 -6.08 18.79 -16.24
C PRO A 143 -6.43 19.24 -14.82
N TRP A 144 -5.47 19.82 -14.09
CA TRP A 144 -5.69 20.34 -12.74
C TRP A 144 -6.77 21.42 -12.73
N SER A 145 -6.57 22.46 -13.54
CA SER A 145 -7.52 23.57 -13.66
C SER A 145 -8.89 23.09 -14.16
N SER A 146 -8.91 22.10 -15.05
CA SER A 146 -10.15 21.54 -15.61
C SER A 146 -10.97 20.80 -14.54
N LEU A 147 -10.33 20.00 -13.68
CA LEU A 147 -10.99 19.34 -12.56
C LEU A 147 -11.43 20.34 -11.48
N GLN A 148 -10.64 21.37 -11.22
CA GLN A 148 -10.99 22.45 -10.29
C GLN A 148 -12.26 23.21 -10.70
N GLN A 149 -12.43 23.48 -12.00
CA GLN A 149 -13.65 24.11 -12.53
C GLN A 149 -14.91 23.25 -12.34
N GLN A 150 -14.73 21.93 -12.20
CA GLN A 150 -15.81 20.97 -11.92
C GLN A 150 -16.05 20.80 -10.41
N GLY A 151 -15.33 21.54 -9.56
CA GLY A 151 -15.46 21.48 -8.10
C GLY A 151 -14.58 20.44 -7.41
N VAL A 152 -13.78 19.68 -8.18
CA VAL A 152 -12.84 18.69 -7.64
C VAL A 152 -11.56 19.40 -7.22
N GLN A 153 -11.14 19.22 -5.97
CA GLN A 153 -9.88 19.73 -5.47
C GLN A 153 -8.88 18.58 -5.41
N CYS A 154 -7.64 18.77 -5.82
CA CYS A 154 -6.62 17.73 -5.73
C CYS A 154 -5.39 18.26 -4.98
N SER A 155 -4.58 17.36 -4.45
CA SER A 155 -3.25 17.68 -3.91
C SER A 155 -2.20 17.65 -5.01
N GLU A 156 -1.06 18.32 -4.83
CA GLU A 156 0.01 18.45 -5.83
C GLU A 156 0.49 17.10 -6.39
N GLY A 157 0.41 16.02 -5.61
CA GLY A 157 0.79 14.67 -6.02
C GLY A 157 -0.32 13.83 -6.67
N ALA A 158 -1.49 14.41 -6.96
CA ALA A 158 -2.61 13.66 -7.50
C ALA A 158 -2.43 13.25 -8.96
N PHE A 159 -1.66 14.02 -9.74
CA PHE A 159 -1.45 13.77 -11.16
C PHE A 159 -0.09 13.11 -11.35
N VAL A 160 -0.08 11.89 -11.87
CA VAL A 160 1.12 11.08 -12.05
C VAL A 160 1.14 10.54 -13.45
N TYR A 161 2.30 10.56 -14.11
CA TYR A 161 2.48 9.86 -15.37
C TYR A 161 3.06 8.47 -15.11
N LEU A 162 2.42 7.47 -15.71
CA LEU A 162 2.74 6.05 -15.58
C LEU A 162 3.03 5.46 -16.96
N SER A 163 3.77 4.35 -17.00
CA SER A 163 3.84 3.52 -18.22
C SER A 163 2.50 2.79 -18.43
N PRO A 164 2.19 2.30 -19.64
CA PRO A 164 0.91 1.63 -19.91
C PRO A 164 0.60 0.46 -18.97
N ARG A 165 1.60 -0.38 -18.64
CA ARG A 165 1.42 -1.52 -17.73
C ARG A 165 1.28 -1.09 -16.26
N GLN A 166 2.01 -0.07 -15.83
CA GLN A 166 1.81 0.53 -14.50
C GLN A 166 0.37 1.07 -14.36
N LEU A 167 -0.13 1.80 -15.37
CA LEU A 167 -1.50 2.31 -15.37
C LEU A 167 -2.52 1.18 -15.32
N ALA A 168 -2.35 0.15 -16.16
CA ALA A 168 -3.26 -0.99 -16.21
C ALA A 168 -3.42 -1.67 -14.84
N ILE A 169 -2.31 -1.94 -14.15
CA ILE A 169 -2.32 -2.57 -12.83
C ILE A 169 -3.06 -1.73 -11.78
N VAL A 170 -2.80 -0.41 -11.76
CA VAL A 170 -3.48 0.50 -10.82
C VAL A 170 -4.98 0.57 -11.12
N CYS A 171 -5.37 0.66 -12.39
CA CYS A 171 -6.77 0.68 -12.79
C CYS A 171 -7.50 -0.63 -12.46
N GLU A 172 -6.86 -1.79 -12.62
CA GLU A 172 -7.44 -3.08 -12.24
C GLU A 172 -7.75 -3.16 -10.74
N GLU A 173 -6.85 -2.66 -9.89
CA GLU A 173 -7.09 -2.64 -8.44
C GLU A 173 -8.20 -1.65 -8.05
N LEU A 174 -8.24 -0.47 -8.68
CA LEU A 174 -9.33 0.49 -8.47
C LEU A 174 -10.67 -0.08 -8.91
N GLU A 175 -10.71 -0.82 -10.02
CA GLU A 175 -11.92 -1.48 -10.50
C GLU A 175 -12.40 -2.57 -9.54
N ARG A 176 -11.47 -3.37 -9.03
CA ARG A 176 -11.76 -4.39 -8.02
C ARG A 176 -12.39 -3.76 -6.77
N ALA A 177 -11.80 -2.67 -6.28
CA ALA A 177 -12.33 -1.95 -5.12
C ALA A 177 -13.70 -1.30 -5.40
N ALA A 178 -13.87 -0.74 -6.60
CA ALA A 178 -15.15 -0.16 -7.02
C ALA A 178 -16.26 -1.21 -7.13
N THR A 179 -15.93 -2.42 -7.61
CA THR A 179 -16.88 -3.55 -7.70
C THR A 179 -17.29 -4.06 -6.32
N ALA A 180 -16.36 -4.10 -5.38
CA ALA A 180 -16.59 -4.57 -4.01
C ALA A 180 -17.49 -3.62 -3.20
N MET A 181 -17.41 -2.31 -3.46
CA MET A 181 -18.23 -1.27 -2.82
C MET A 181 -18.15 -1.23 -1.28
N ASP A 182 -17.08 -1.76 -0.68
CA ASP A 182 -16.88 -1.80 0.76
C ASP A 182 -15.65 -0.97 1.20
N SER A 183 -15.67 -0.52 2.46
CA SER A 183 -14.61 0.33 3.02
C SER A 183 -13.26 -0.39 3.12
N THR A 184 -13.25 -1.69 3.37
CA THR A 184 -12.00 -2.47 3.51
C THR A 184 -11.29 -2.58 2.16
N SER A 185 -12.03 -2.85 1.08
CA SER A 185 -11.47 -2.87 -0.27
C SER A 185 -10.98 -1.50 -0.71
N LEU A 186 -11.68 -0.43 -0.35
CA LEU A 186 -11.26 0.94 -0.63
C LEU A 186 -9.98 1.30 0.12
N ASP A 187 -9.88 0.96 1.41
CA ASP A 187 -8.67 1.18 2.20
C ASP A 187 -7.48 0.40 1.62
N ALA A 188 -7.69 -0.88 1.27
CA ALA A 188 -6.67 -1.71 0.64
C ALA A 188 -6.18 -1.12 -0.70
N ALA A 189 -7.10 -0.64 -1.53
CA ALA A 189 -6.74 0.04 -2.78
C ALA A 189 -5.98 1.34 -2.52
N ALA A 190 -6.35 2.14 -1.52
CA ALA A 190 -5.62 3.34 -1.15
C ALA A 190 -4.16 3.04 -0.79
N PHE A 191 -3.93 1.98 0.01
CA PHE A 191 -2.58 1.52 0.34
C PHE A 191 -1.82 1.01 -0.89
N PHE A 192 -2.45 0.16 -1.70
CA PHE A 192 -1.84 -0.40 -2.92
C PHE A 192 -1.42 0.69 -3.90
N VAL A 193 -2.33 1.63 -4.20
CA VAL A 193 -2.06 2.75 -5.10
C VAL A 193 -0.94 3.62 -4.54
N SER A 194 -0.94 3.91 -3.24
CA SER A 194 0.12 4.68 -2.59
C SER A 194 1.51 4.01 -2.72
N ASP A 195 1.64 2.70 -2.46
CA ASP A 195 2.89 1.94 -2.64
C ASP A 195 3.37 1.98 -4.10
N CYS A 196 2.45 1.72 -5.04
CA CYS A 196 2.75 1.71 -6.48
C CYS A 196 3.23 3.08 -6.98
N LEU A 197 2.52 4.17 -6.62
CA LEU A 197 2.89 5.52 -7.03
C LEU A 197 4.20 5.98 -6.37
N GLY A 198 4.46 5.58 -5.13
CA GLY A 198 5.71 5.85 -4.43
C GLY A 198 6.92 5.27 -5.20
N ARG A 199 6.80 4.02 -5.66
CA ARG A 199 7.84 3.34 -6.46
C ARG A 199 7.98 3.95 -7.85
N ALA A 200 6.86 4.12 -8.56
CA ALA A 200 6.85 4.76 -9.87
C ALA A 200 7.53 6.12 -9.82
N ARG A 201 7.26 6.95 -8.80
CA ARG A 201 7.91 8.25 -8.67
C ARG A 201 9.43 8.13 -8.52
N MET A 202 9.92 7.17 -7.73
CA MET A 202 11.36 6.95 -7.56
C MET A 202 12.03 6.45 -8.85
N ALA A 203 11.37 5.54 -9.59
CA ALA A 203 11.90 4.96 -10.81
C ALA A 203 11.80 5.93 -12.00
N ASN A 204 10.65 6.56 -12.19
CA ASN A 204 10.36 7.45 -13.32
C ASN A 204 11.22 8.73 -13.27
N ASN A 205 11.54 9.26 -12.09
CA ASN A 205 12.46 10.39 -11.94
C ASN A 205 13.90 10.09 -12.40
N ARG A 206 14.27 8.81 -12.56
CA ARG A 206 15.59 8.38 -13.05
C ARG A 206 15.64 8.24 -14.57
N MET A 207 14.49 8.24 -15.24
CA MET A 207 14.44 8.25 -16.71
C MET A 207 14.72 9.67 -17.24
N PRO A 208 15.45 9.81 -18.35
CA PRO A 208 15.62 11.11 -18.99
C PRO A 208 14.25 11.67 -19.34
N SER A 209 13.82 12.71 -18.63
CA SER A 209 12.55 13.37 -18.87
C SER A 209 12.56 13.98 -20.28
N ARG A 210 11.39 13.97 -20.94
CA ARG A 210 11.16 14.93 -22.02
C ARG A 210 11.39 16.32 -21.41
N SER A 211 12.49 16.95 -21.79
CA SER A 211 12.64 18.39 -21.72
C SER A 211 11.47 19.01 -22.49
N GLY A 212 10.43 19.44 -21.79
CA GLY A 212 9.30 20.09 -22.44
C GLY A 212 8.05 20.23 -21.59
N SER A 213 7.86 21.46 -21.10
CA SER A 213 6.57 22.12 -20.89
C SER A 213 5.67 21.55 -19.80
N TRP A 214 5.72 22.14 -18.60
CA TRP A 214 4.64 23.00 -18.09
C TRP A 214 5.28 24.00 -17.12
N GLY A 215 5.24 25.28 -17.49
CA GLY A 215 5.65 26.43 -16.70
C GLY A 215 4.62 27.54 -16.86
#